data_AF-A0A183E5L9-F1
#
_entry.id   AF-A0A183E5L9-F1
#
_cell.length_a   1.000
_cell.length_b   1.000
_cell.length_c   1.000
_cell.angle_alpha   90.00
_cell.angle_beta   90.00
_cell.angle_gamma   90.00
#
_symmetry.space_group_name_H-M   'P 1'
#
loop_
_entity.id
_entity.type
_entity.pdbx_description
1 polymer ?
#
loop_
_entity_poly.entity_id
_entity_poly.type
_entity_poly.pdbx_seq_one_letter_code
_entity_poly.pdbx_strand_id
1 'polypeptide(L)'
;MLNFLFVAKDCFEIGRSAYNAEDYYHTIIWMEAAQERLSSEMPNGSLELSDILEYLAFSLYKQGNLKRALLLTEQLYKIAPNHPRAKNNIKWYEDLLEEEGVRPIDFRRNIPPLINKRPDDGLDVRERDMYEALCRNEVPVSVKETSKLYCYYKMDRSFLRLAPFKVEILRFSPLAVLFHSVMSDEEVTMIQMLAMPRVLSLFCI
;
A
#
# COMPACT_ATOMS: atom_id res chain seq x y z
N MET A 1 20.47 -4.36 -6.09
CA MET A 1 19.11 -3.79 -5.94
C MET A 1 18.16 -4.96 -6.08
N LEU A 2 17.61 -5.46 -4.97
CA LEU A 2 16.61 -6.51 -5.02
C LEU A 2 15.33 -5.87 -5.58
N ASN A 3 15.00 -6.17 -6.82
CA ASN A 3 13.77 -5.72 -7.46
C ASN A 3 12.64 -6.64 -6.98
N PHE A 4 12.17 -6.44 -5.74
CA PHE A 4 10.99 -7.13 -5.24
C PHE A 4 9.77 -6.54 -5.95
N LEU A 5 9.35 -7.18 -7.04
CA LEU A 5 8.03 -6.95 -7.61
C LEU A 5 7.00 -7.61 -6.68
N PHE A 6 6.11 -6.80 -6.11
CA PHE A 6 4.96 -7.31 -5.35
C PHE A 6 4.10 -8.21 -6.23
N VAL A 7 3.76 -9.40 -5.73
CA VAL A 7 2.76 -10.29 -6.34
C VAL A 7 1.35 -9.88 -5.91
N ALA A 8 0.31 -10.41 -6.56
CA ALA A 8 -1.08 -10.07 -6.26
C ALA A 8 -1.43 -10.19 -4.77
N LYS A 9 -0.91 -11.23 -4.12
CA LYS A 9 -1.10 -11.47 -2.67
C LYS A 9 -0.50 -10.37 -1.80
N ASP A 10 0.68 -9.85 -2.14
CA ASP A 10 1.31 -8.78 -1.37
C ASP A 10 0.48 -7.50 -1.46
N CYS A 11 0.02 -7.14 -2.66
CA CYS A 11 -0.88 -6.00 -2.87
C CYS A 11 -2.19 -6.16 -2.09
N PHE A 12 -2.77 -7.35 -2.10
CA PHE A 12 -3.98 -7.64 -1.33
C PHE A 12 -3.77 -7.46 0.17
N GLU A 13 -2.67 -7.97 0.73
CA GLU A 13 -2.37 -7.84 2.16
C GLU A 13 -2.12 -6.38 2.58
N ILE A 14 -1.44 -5.59 1.75
CA ILE A 14 -1.28 -4.14 1.98
C ILE A 14 -2.65 -3.44 1.93
N GLY A 15 -3.46 -3.72 0.92
CA GLY A 15 -4.81 -3.16 0.79
C GLY A 15 -5.73 -3.54 1.94
N ARG A 16 -5.64 -4.79 2.45
CA ARG A 16 -6.38 -5.27 3.61
C ARG A 16 -5.94 -4.56 4.89
N SER A 17 -4.64 -4.32 5.05
CA SER A 17 -4.11 -3.54 6.17
C SER A 17 -4.67 -2.12 6.15
N ALA A 18 -4.62 -1.45 4.98
CA ALA A 18 -5.21 -0.12 4.78
C ALA A 18 -6.72 -0.09 5.09
N TYR A 19 -7.44 -1.14 4.65
CA TYR A 19 -8.88 -1.26 4.90
C TYR A 19 -9.20 -1.33 6.40
N ASN A 20 -8.43 -2.11 7.15
CA ASN A 20 -8.60 -2.25 8.60
C ASN A 20 -8.28 -0.95 9.35
N ALA A 21 -7.46 -0.07 8.75
CA ALA A 21 -7.17 1.27 9.24
C ALA A 21 -8.18 2.33 8.74
N GLU A 22 -9.25 1.91 8.05
CA GLU A 22 -10.25 2.78 7.41
C GLU A 22 -9.68 3.73 6.33
N ASP A 23 -8.50 3.41 5.81
CA ASP A 23 -7.86 4.14 4.72
C ASP A 23 -8.34 3.61 3.36
N TYR A 24 -9.59 3.96 3.02
CA TYR A 24 -10.22 3.51 1.79
C TYR A 24 -9.55 4.07 0.54
N TYR A 25 -8.83 5.19 0.64
CA TYR A 25 -8.08 5.74 -0.50
C TYR A 25 -7.00 4.78 -0.96
N HIS A 26 -6.19 4.31 -0.02
CA HIS A 26 -5.14 3.35 -0.33
C HIS A 26 -5.69 1.93 -0.53
N THR A 27 -6.77 1.53 0.14
CA THR A 27 -7.41 0.24 -0.17
C THR A 27 -7.80 0.13 -1.64
N ILE A 28 -8.41 1.16 -2.23
CA ILE A 28 -8.78 1.14 -3.65
C ILE A 28 -7.55 0.93 -4.53
N ILE A 29 -6.49 1.73 -4.32
CA ILE A 29 -5.25 1.65 -5.10
C ILE A 29 -4.64 0.24 -5.03
N TRP A 30 -4.52 -0.30 -3.82
CA TRP A 30 -3.89 -1.61 -3.62
C TRP A 30 -4.75 -2.78 -4.09
N MET A 31 -6.08 -2.69 -3.97
CA MET A 31 -6.98 -3.73 -4.47
C MET A 31 -7.07 -3.72 -6.00
N GLU A 32 -7.03 -2.56 -6.67
CA GLU A 32 -6.91 -2.47 -8.12
C GLU A 32 -5.57 -3.06 -8.60
N ALA A 33 -4.47 -2.72 -7.92
CA ALA A 33 -3.15 -3.28 -8.20
C ALA A 33 -3.09 -4.80 -7.98
N ALA A 34 -3.79 -5.33 -6.98
CA ALA A 34 -3.92 -6.76 -6.73
C ALA A 34 -4.75 -7.45 -7.82
N GLN A 35 -5.85 -6.84 -8.25
CA GLN A 35 -6.72 -7.37 -9.31
C GLN A 35 -6.00 -7.46 -10.66
N GLU A 36 -5.24 -6.41 -11.03
CA GLU A 36 -4.46 -6.37 -12.26
C GLU A 36 -3.40 -7.48 -12.29
N ARG A 37 -2.68 -7.65 -11.18
CA ARG A 37 -1.67 -8.71 -11.03
C ARG A 37 -2.30 -10.09 -11.03
N LEU A 38 -3.40 -10.29 -10.31
CA LEU A 38 -4.10 -11.58 -10.26
C LEU A 38 -4.54 -12.02 -11.66
N SER A 39 -5.01 -11.07 -12.48
CA SER A 39 -5.40 -11.36 -13.87
C SER A 39 -4.26 -11.91 -14.72
N SER A 40 -3.01 -11.53 -14.39
CA SER A 40 -1.80 -12.00 -15.08
C SER A 40 -1.21 -13.26 -14.45
N GLU A 41 -1.21 -13.35 -13.12
CA GLU A 41 -0.62 -14.45 -12.34
C GLU A 41 -1.50 -15.69 -12.31
N MET A 42 -2.82 -15.51 -12.15
CA MET A 42 -3.81 -16.56 -12.00
C MET A 42 -5.13 -16.18 -12.71
N PRO A 43 -5.21 -16.37 -14.05
CA PRO A 43 -6.39 -15.98 -14.83
C PRO A 43 -7.71 -16.64 -14.38
N ASN A 44 -7.63 -17.77 -13.67
CA ASN A 44 -8.77 -18.53 -13.16
C ASN A 44 -8.93 -18.46 -11.62
N GLY A 45 -8.21 -17.55 -10.94
CA GLY A 45 -8.23 -17.37 -9.48
C GLY A 45 -9.53 -16.73 -8.98
N SER A 46 -10.64 -17.45 -9.04
CA SER A 46 -11.98 -16.93 -8.73
C SER A 46 -12.19 -16.63 -7.25
N LEU A 47 -11.54 -17.38 -6.35
CA LEU A 47 -11.63 -17.18 -4.90
C LEU A 47 -10.87 -15.91 -4.48
N GLU A 48 -9.63 -15.77 -4.93
CA GLU A 48 -8.80 -14.59 -4.69
C GLU A 48 -9.42 -13.33 -5.27
N LEU A 49 -10.01 -13.45 -6.46
CA LEU A 49 -10.75 -12.34 -7.08
C LEU A 49 -12.00 -11.98 -6.25
N SER A 50 -12.68 -12.96 -5.65
CA SER A 50 -13.84 -12.70 -4.81
C SER A 50 -13.48 -11.89 -3.56
N ASP A 51 -12.35 -12.21 -2.91
CA ASP A 51 -11.86 -11.45 -1.77
C ASP A 51 -11.50 -10.02 -2.19
N ILE A 52 -10.74 -9.83 -3.27
CA ILE A 52 -10.37 -8.50 -3.77
C ILE A 52 -11.60 -7.65 -4.09
N LEU A 53 -12.59 -8.22 -4.78
CA LEU A 53 -13.82 -7.52 -5.15
C LEU A 53 -14.63 -7.09 -3.93
N GLU A 54 -14.63 -7.89 -2.86
CA GLU A 54 -15.33 -7.53 -1.63
C GLU A 54 -14.73 -6.26 -0.99
N TYR A 55 -13.42 -6.22 -0.78
CA TYR A 55 -12.75 -5.05 -0.21
C TYR A 55 -12.84 -3.82 -1.12
N LEU A 56 -12.65 -4.01 -2.42
CA LEU A 56 -12.71 -2.92 -3.41
C LEU A 56 -14.11 -2.32 -3.49
N ALA A 57 -15.17 -3.14 -3.55
CA ALA A 57 -16.54 -2.66 -3.63
C ALA A 57 -16.94 -1.84 -2.41
N PHE A 58 -16.61 -2.30 -1.20
CA PHE A 58 -16.92 -1.55 0.02
C PHE A 58 -16.13 -0.24 0.11
N SER A 59 -14.84 -0.25 -0.26
CA SER A 59 -13.99 0.95 -0.24
C SER A 59 -14.47 2.00 -1.25
N LEU A 60 -14.89 1.56 -2.44
CA LEU A 60 -15.52 2.43 -3.43
C LEU A 60 -16.82 3.05 -2.91
N TYR A 61 -17.66 2.28 -2.23
CA TYR A 61 -18.86 2.80 -1.56
C TYR A 61 -18.49 3.88 -0.52
N LYS A 62 -17.50 3.61 0.34
CA LYS A 62 -17.03 4.57 1.35
C LYS A 62 -16.47 5.87 0.75
N GLN A 63 -15.94 5.81 -0.46
CA GLN A 63 -15.46 6.96 -1.23
C GLN A 63 -16.55 7.64 -2.10
N GLY A 64 -17.82 7.22 -1.97
CA GLY A 64 -18.96 7.82 -2.69
C GLY A 64 -19.18 7.30 -4.11
N ASN A 65 -18.53 6.20 -4.50
CA ASN A 65 -18.67 5.60 -5.84
C ASN A 65 -19.74 4.51 -5.86
N LEU A 66 -20.97 4.84 -5.43
CA LEU A 66 -22.04 3.89 -5.18
C LEU A 66 -22.36 3.00 -6.39
N LYS A 67 -22.49 3.59 -7.59
CA LYS A 67 -22.74 2.81 -8.81
C LYS A 67 -21.60 1.84 -9.16
N ARG A 68 -20.34 2.21 -8.89
CA ARG A 68 -19.19 1.31 -9.12
C ARG A 68 -19.17 0.17 -8.09
N ALA A 69 -19.44 0.49 -6.84
CA ALA A 69 -19.58 -0.50 -5.77
C ALA A 69 -20.66 -1.54 -6.10
N LEU A 70 -21.80 -1.09 -6.63
CA LEU A 70 -22.87 -1.97 -7.11
C LEU A 70 -22.39 -2.92 -8.22
N LEU A 71 -21.76 -2.39 -9.27
CA LEU A 71 -21.25 -3.21 -10.37
C LEU A 71 -20.22 -4.26 -9.91
N LEU A 72 -19.29 -3.89 -9.03
CA LEU A 72 -18.32 -4.85 -8.49
C LEU A 72 -18.97 -5.88 -7.58
N THR A 73 -19.99 -5.51 -6.80
CA THR A 73 -20.72 -6.45 -5.95
C THR A 73 -21.55 -7.44 -6.78
N GLU A 74 -22.10 -6.99 -7.92
CA GLU A 74 -22.74 -7.90 -8.89
C GLU A 74 -21.73 -8.86 -9.51
N GLN A 75 -20.52 -8.40 -9.83
CA GLN A 75 -19.45 -9.27 -10.31
C GLN A 75 -19.05 -10.29 -9.24
N LEU A 76 -18.90 -9.86 -7.98
CA LEU A 76 -18.64 -10.73 -6.84
C LEU A 76 -19.73 -11.79 -6.71
N TYR A 77 -21.01 -11.40 -6.78
CA TYR A 77 -22.13 -12.34 -6.67
C TYR A 77 -22.19 -13.35 -7.82
N LYS A 78 -21.78 -12.97 -9.04
CA LYS A 78 -21.68 -13.89 -10.18
C LYS A 78 -20.61 -14.96 -9.96
N ILE A 79 -19.48 -14.59 -9.36
CA ILE A 79 -18.35 -15.51 -9.12
C ILE A 79 -18.57 -16.36 -7.86
N ALA A 80 -19.16 -15.76 -6.82
CA ALA A 80 -19.45 -16.40 -5.54
C ALA A 80 -20.94 -16.19 -5.14
N PRO A 81 -21.89 -16.97 -5.70
CA PRO A 81 -23.32 -16.82 -5.41
C PRO A 81 -23.69 -17.04 -3.94
N ASN A 82 -22.93 -17.88 -3.23
CA ASN A 82 -23.13 -18.17 -1.81
C ASN A 82 -22.41 -17.17 -0.88
N HIS A 83 -21.86 -16.07 -1.42
CA HIS A 83 -21.15 -15.08 -0.63
C HIS A 83 -22.10 -14.40 0.39
N PRO A 84 -21.74 -14.38 1.69
CA PRO A 84 -22.67 -14.04 2.77
C PRO A 84 -23.21 -12.60 2.69
N ARG A 85 -22.43 -11.68 2.10
CA ARG A 85 -22.75 -10.25 2.06
C ARG A 85 -23.19 -9.74 0.69
N ALA A 86 -22.86 -10.44 -0.41
CA ALA A 86 -22.94 -9.85 -1.75
C ALA A 86 -24.38 -9.54 -2.15
N LYS A 87 -25.30 -10.49 -1.97
CA LYS A 87 -26.72 -10.31 -2.27
C LYS A 87 -27.36 -9.17 -1.49
N ASN A 88 -27.04 -9.06 -0.20
CA ASN A 88 -27.58 -8.02 0.66
C ASN A 88 -26.99 -6.65 0.31
N ASN A 89 -25.70 -6.58 0.00
CA ASN A 89 -25.02 -5.35 -0.43
C ASN A 89 -25.57 -4.83 -1.76
N ILE A 90 -25.89 -5.70 -2.73
CA ILE A 90 -26.53 -5.29 -4.00
C ILE A 90 -27.83 -4.54 -3.69
N LYS A 91 -28.72 -5.18 -2.92
CA LYS A 91 -29.99 -4.55 -2.55
C LYS A 91 -29.77 -3.24 -1.79
N TRP A 92 -28.86 -3.25 -0.82
CA TRP A 92 -28.52 -2.06 -0.04
C TRP A 92 -28.06 -0.88 -0.92
N TYR A 93 -27.20 -1.13 -1.91
CA TYR A 93 -26.75 -0.09 -2.83
C TYR A 93 -27.84 0.38 -3.80
N GLU A 94 -28.75 -0.51 -4.21
CA GLU A 94 -29.93 -0.11 -4.99
C GLU A 94 -30.85 0.79 -4.18
N ASP A 95 -31.17 0.41 -2.94
CA ASP A 95 -32.00 1.21 -2.03
C ASP A 95 -31.38 2.60 -1.81
N LEU A 96 -30.07 2.70 -1.58
CA LEU A 96 -29.37 3.98 -1.45
C LEU A 96 -29.41 4.83 -2.73
N LEU A 97 -29.33 4.21 -3.92
CA LEU A 97 -29.46 4.93 -5.19
C LEU A 97 -30.89 5.48 -5.39
N GLU A 98 -31.92 4.76 -4.93
CA GLU A 98 -33.30 5.27 -4.94
C GLU A 98 -33.45 6.47 -4.00
N GLU A 99 -32.85 6.41 -2.81
CA GLU A 99 -32.83 7.53 -1.85
C GLU A 99 -32.11 8.78 -2.41
N GLU A 100 -31.06 8.59 -3.21
CA GLU A 100 -30.39 9.66 -3.96
C GLU A 100 -31.21 10.18 -5.17
N GLY A 101 -32.40 9.61 -5.41
CA GLY A 101 -33.30 10.00 -6.51
C GLY A 101 -32.89 9.44 -7.87
N VAL A 102 -31.99 8.46 -7.91
CA VAL A 102 -31.61 7.78 -9.15
C VAL A 102 -32.72 6.79 -9.51
N ARG A 103 -33.13 6.77 -10.78
CA ARG A 103 -34.13 5.80 -11.24
C ARG A 103 -33.49 4.41 -11.41
N PRO A 104 -34.22 3.31 -11.18
CA PRO A 104 -33.69 1.95 -11.33
C PRO A 104 -33.00 1.65 -12.67
N ILE A 105 -33.52 2.23 -13.76
CA ILE A 105 -32.95 2.07 -15.11
C ILE A 105 -31.54 2.71 -15.24
N ASP A 106 -31.23 3.66 -14.37
CA ASP A 106 -29.99 4.44 -14.38
C ASP A 106 -28.95 3.92 -13.39
N PHE A 107 -29.24 2.87 -12.60
CA PHE A 107 -28.30 2.31 -11.59
C PHE A 107 -27.00 1.81 -12.20
N ARG A 108 -27.08 1.11 -13.35
CA ARG A 108 -25.91 0.57 -14.07
C ARG A 108 -25.46 1.44 -15.24
N ARG A 109 -26.07 2.62 -15.41
CA ARG A 109 -25.79 3.54 -16.52
C ARG A 109 -25.21 4.84 -15.99
N ASN A 110 -24.58 5.61 -16.88
CA ASN A 110 -24.04 6.94 -16.55
C ASN A 110 -23.17 6.88 -15.29
N ILE A 111 -22.19 5.97 -15.29
CA ILE A 111 -21.27 5.77 -14.17
C ILE A 111 -20.37 7.01 -14.07
N PRO A 112 -20.39 7.74 -12.95
CA PRO A 112 -19.52 8.90 -12.79
C PRO A 112 -18.03 8.54 -12.88
N PRO A 113 -17.17 9.55 -13.15
CA PRO A 113 -15.73 9.40 -12.95
C PRO A 113 -15.42 8.86 -11.55
N LEU A 114 -14.37 8.04 -11.44
CA LEU A 114 -13.92 7.55 -10.14
C LEU A 114 -13.49 8.74 -9.27
N ILE A 115 -14.11 8.85 -8.10
CA ILE A 115 -13.71 9.80 -7.07
C ILE A 115 -12.95 9.02 -6.00
N ASN A 116 -11.64 9.23 -5.90
CA ASN A 116 -10.86 8.65 -4.80
C ASN A 116 -10.22 9.78 -4.01
N LYS A 117 -10.94 10.32 -3.02
CA LYS A 117 -10.45 11.45 -2.24
C LYS A 117 -9.42 10.95 -1.25
N ARG A 118 -8.25 11.55 -1.29
CA ARG A 118 -7.20 11.29 -0.32
C ARG A 118 -7.60 11.85 1.06
N PRO A 119 -7.43 11.09 2.15
CA PRO A 119 -7.56 11.61 3.51
C PRO A 119 -6.61 12.79 3.75
N ASP A 120 -7.04 13.73 4.60
CA ASP A 120 -6.15 14.76 5.09
C ASP A 120 -5.22 14.16 6.15
N ASP A 121 -3.94 14.03 5.81
CA ASP A 121 -2.88 13.54 6.70
C ASP A 121 -2.23 14.68 7.52
N GLY A 122 -2.74 15.90 7.42
CA GLY A 122 -2.22 17.08 8.10
C GLY A 122 -0.91 17.62 7.52
N LEU A 123 -0.39 17.03 6.44
CA LEU A 123 0.78 17.52 5.72
C LEU A 123 0.38 18.56 4.66
N ASP A 124 1.23 19.57 4.48
CA ASP A 124 1.09 20.46 3.33
C ASP A 124 1.25 19.66 2.03
N VAL A 125 0.46 20.00 1.01
CA VAL A 125 0.45 19.28 -0.27
C VAL A 125 1.86 19.20 -0.88
N ARG A 126 2.67 20.27 -0.74
CA ARG A 126 4.02 20.29 -1.30
C ARG A 126 4.98 19.38 -0.54
N GLU A 127 4.84 19.28 0.77
CA GLU A 127 5.65 18.39 1.60
C GLU A 127 5.37 16.94 1.25
N ARG A 128 4.08 16.61 1.08
CA ARG A 128 3.63 15.28 0.67
C ARG A 128 4.15 14.91 -0.72
N ASP A 129 3.95 15.77 -1.71
CA ASP A 129 4.39 15.52 -3.08
C ASP A 129 5.92 15.31 -3.14
N MET A 130 6.67 16.10 -2.37
CA MET A 130 8.12 15.96 -2.27
C MET A 130 8.53 14.65 -1.57
N TYR A 131 7.85 14.28 -0.49
CA TYR A 131 8.09 13.02 0.22
C TYR A 131 7.87 11.82 -0.71
N GLU A 132 6.76 11.78 -1.43
CA GLU A 132 6.48 10.65 -2.31
C GLU A 132 7.40 10.61 -3.54
N ALA A 133 7.76 11.78 -4.08
CA ALA A 133 8.75 11.87 -5.15
C ALA A 133 10.11 11.30 -4.70
N LEU A 134 10.47 11.48 -3.43
CA LEU A 134 11.65 10.84 -2.85
C LEU A 134 11.47 9.31 -2.76
N CYS A 135 10.31 8.81 -2.32
CA CYS A 135 10.02 7.37 -2.28
C CYS A 135 10.08 6.71 -3.66
N ARG A 136 9.69 7.44 -4.72
CA ARG A 136 9.75 6.98 -6.12
C ARG A 136 11.11 7.23 -6.80
N ASN A 137 12.09 7.79 -6.09
CA ASN A 137 13.39 8.21 -6.63
C ASN A 137 13.28 9.20 -7.81
N GLU A 138 12.23 10.03 -7.85
CA GLU A 138 11.99 11.04 -8.88
C GLU A 138 12.84 12.30 -8.68
N VAL A 139 13.37 12.49 -7.47
CA VAL A 139 14.23 13.63 -7.12
C VAL A 139 15.70 13.23 -7.32
N PRO A 140 16.37 13.70 -8.38
CA PRO A 140 17.76 13.33 -8.64
C PRO A 140 18.69 13.99 -7.62
N VAL A 141 19.57 13.20 -7.02
CA VAL A 141 20.69 13.71 -6.23
C VAL A 141 21.82 14.15 -7.16
N SER A 142 22.40 15.31 -6.92
CA SER A 142 23.46 15.83 -7.79
C SER A 142 24.70 14.94 -7.73
N VAL A 143 25.35 14.71 -8.88
CA VAL A 143 26.60 13.91 -8.95
C VAL A 143 27.68 14.48 -8.03
N LYS A 144 27.71 15.80 -7.86
CA LYS A 144 28.62 16.51 -6.94
C LYS A 144 28.36 16.19 -5.47
N GLU A 145 27.13 15.90 -5.09
CA GLU A 145 26.80 15.49 -3.72
C GLU A 145 27.09 14.02 -3.51
N THR A 146 26.72 13.16 -4.47
CA THR A 146 27.00 11.72 -4.41
C THR A 146 28.50 11.44 -4.39
N SER A 147 29.32 12.23 -5.10
CA SER A 147 30.78 12.06 -5.11
C SER A 147 31.48 12.37 -3.78
N LYS A 148 30.78 13.05 -2.86
CA LYS A 148 31.29 13.30 -1.50
C LYS A 148 31.06 12.11 -0.57
N LEU A 149 30.18 11.18 -0.93
CA LEU A 149 29.87 10.02 -0.11
C LEU A 149 31.06 9.05 -0.12
N TYR A 150 31.41 8.52 1.05
CA TYR A 150 32.52 7.57 1.18
C TYR A 150 32.26 6.59 2.32
N CYS A 151 32.96 5.46 2.24
CA CYS A 151 33.01 4.46 3.29
C CYS A 151 34.30 4.62 4.09
N TYR A 152 34.24 4.41 5.40
CA TYR A 152 35.41 4.44 6.27
C TYR A 152 35.29 3.45 7.42
N TYR A 153 36.45 3.11 8.01
CA TYR A 153 36.52 2.32 9.22
C TYR A 153 36.50 3.23 10.45
N LYS A 154 35.47 3.07 11.28
CA LYS A 154 35.37 3.79 12.56
C LYS A 154 36.22 3.08 13.61
N MET A 155 37.24 3.77 14.10
CA MET A 155 38.25 3.27 15.05
C MET A 155 38.46 4.20 16.26
N ASP A 156 37.42 4.95 16.64
CA ASP A 156 37.48 5.99 17.69
C ASP A 156 37.53 5.45 19.12
N ARG A 157 37.41 4.13 19.32
CA ARG A 157 37.52 3.45 20.62
C ARG A 157 38.59 2.36 20.61
N SER A 158 39.16 2.07 21.78
CA SER A 158 40.24 1.09 21.94
C SER A 158 39.90 -0.28 21.33
N PHE A 159 38.69 -0.78 21.56
CA PHE A 159 38.21 -2.04 20.97
C PHE A 159 38.06 -1.97 19.44
N LEU A 160 37.58 -0.83 18.92
CA LEU A 160 37.38 -0.63 17.49
C LEU A 160 38.68 -0.51 16.69
N ARG A 161 39.84 -0.40 17.34
CA ARG A 161 41.13 -0.53 16.68
C ARG A 161 41.43 -1.98 16.27
N LEU A 162 40.87 -2.96 16.99
CA LEU A 162 41.02 -4.39 16.70
C LEU A 162 39.88 -4.91 15.81
N ALA A 163 38.66 -4.42 16.03
CA ALA A 163 37.47 -4.75 15.24
C ALA A 163 36.75 -3.47 14.78
N PRO A 164 37.24 -2.82 13.70
CA PRO A 164 36.64 -1.57 13.22
C PRO A 164 35.23 -1.77 12.66
N PHE A 165 34.35 -0.82 12.94
CA PHE A 165 33.04 -0.78 12.26
C PHE A 165 33.20 -0.25 10.84
N LYS A 166 32.55 -0.93 9.90
CA LYS A 166 32.42 -0.50 8.51
C LYS A 166 31.28 0.51 8.43
N VAL A 167 31.58 1.75 8.08
CA VAL A 167 30.59 2.83 8.01
C VAL A 167 30.54 3.37 6.59
N GLU A 168 29.34 3.55 6.07
CA GLU A 168 29.04 4.19 4.78
C GLU A 168 28.26 5.49 5.05
N ILE A 169 28.70 6.61 4.47
CA ILE A 169 27.95 7.87 4.55
C ILE A 169 26.93 7.88 3.41
N LEU A 170 25.64 7.97 3.74
CA LEU A 170 24.54 8.04 2.76
C LEU A 170 24.15 9.49 2.44
N ARG A 171 24.27 10.41 3.41
CA ARG A 171 23.95 11.83 3.25
C ARG A 171 24.68 12.67 4.29
N PHE A 172 25.02 13.92 3.96
CA PHE A 172 25.65 14.85 4.91
C PHE A 172 24.69 15.80 5.62
N SER A 173 23.56 16.18 4.98
CA SER A 173 22.60 17.14 5.52
C SER A 173 21.15 16.70 5.27
N PRO A 174 20.46 16.11 6.27
CA PRO A 174 21.00 15.68 7.56
C PRO A 174 22.02 14.54 7.39
N LEU A 175 22.90 14.36 8.38
CA LEU A 175 23.88 13.28 8.38
C LEU A 175 23.16 11.94 8.51
N ALA A 176 23.25 11.10 7.48
CA ALA A 176 22.75 9.74 7.47
C ALA A 176 23.93 8.79 7.19
N VAL A 177 24.11 7.80 8.06
CA VAL A 177 25.20 6.83 7.97
C VAL A 177 24.65 5.41 8.12
N LEU A 178 25.21 4.47 7.36
CA LEU A 178 24.89 3.06 7.40
C LEU A 178 26.06 2.29 8.03
N PHE A 179 25.76 1.50 9.05
CA PHE A 179 26.71 0.62 9.69
C PHE A 179 26.59 -0.79 9.13
N HIS A 180 27.68 -1.32 8.60
CA HIS A 180 27.71 -2.64 7.97
C HIS A 180 28.24 -3.70 8.92
N SER A 181 27.51 -4.81 9.01
CA SER A 181 27.91 -6.02 9.77
C SER A 181 28.24 -5.74 11.24
N VAL A 182 27.47 -4.86 11.90
CA VAL A 182 27.65 -4.54 13.33
C VAL A 182 26.93 -5.53 14.24
N MET A 183 25.93 -6.25 13.74
CA MET A 183 25.19 -7.29 14.45
C MET A 183 25.22 -8.60 13.67
N SER A 184 25.15 -9.72 14.37
CA SER A 184 25.01 -11.05 13.74
C SER A 184 23.58 -11.30 13.26
N ASP A 185 23.39 -12.27 12.37
CA ASP A 185 22.06 -12.62 11.86
C ASP A 185 21.15 -13.14 12.98
N GLU A 186 21.71 -13.81 14.00
CA GLU A 186 20.98 -14.26 15.19
C GLU A 186 20.51 -13.08 16.06
N GLU A 187 21.35 -12.07 16.27
CA GLU A 187 20.99 -10.86 16.99
C GLU A 187 19.90 -10.06 16.26
N VAL A 188 20.03 -9.96 14.92
CA VAL A 188 19.00 -9.35 14.07
C VAL A 188 17.68 -10.08 14.21
N THR A 189 17.70 -11.42 14.14
CA THR A 189 16.50 -12.26 14.31
C THR A 189 15.87 -12.06 15.69
N MET A 190 16.69 -11.99 16.75
CA MET A 190 16.21 -11.74 18.10
C MET A 190 15.54 -10.36 18.22
N ILE A 191 16.13 -9.31 17.64
CA ILE A 191 15.54 -7.96 17.62
C ILE A 191 14.20 -7.97 16.89
N GLN A 192 14.12 -8.63 15.73
CA GLN A 192 12.87 -8.77 14.97
C GLN A 192 11.79 -9.48 15.80
N MET A 193 12.14 -10.57 16.48
CA MET A 193 11.23 -11.30 17.37
C MET A 193 10.72 -10.42 18.52
N LEU A 194 11.60 -9.63 19.15
CA LEU A 194 11.23 -8.72 20.24
C LEU A 194 10.36 -7.54 19.76
N ALA A 195 10.49 -7.15 18.49
CA ALA A 195 9.74 -6.03 17.91
C ALA A 195 8.31 -6.42 17.45
N MET A 196 8.05 -7.70 17.16
CA MET A 196 6.71 -8.20 16.89
C MET A 196 5.90 -8.30 18.21
N PRO A 197 4.72 -7.65 18.37
CA PRO A 197 3.74 -7.27 17.35
C PRO A 197 3.51 -5.74 17.24
N ARG A 198 4.51 -4.90 17.55
CA ARG A 198 4.33 -3.43 17.59
C ARG A 198 4.53 -2.71 16.26
N VAL A 199 4.96 -3.40 15.21
CA VAL A 199 5.21 -2.81 13.88
C VAL A 199 4.05 -3.13 12.96
N LEU A 200 2.91 -2.46 13.17
CA LEU A 200 1.72 -2.56 12.31
C LEU A 200 1.55 -1.32 11.41
N SER A 201 2.52 -0.41 11.36
CA SER A 201 2.24 0.94 10.82
C SER A 201 3.46 1.68 10.24
N LEU A 202 4.31 0.99 9.47
CA LEU A 202 5.28 1.67 8.60
C LEU A 202 5.38 0.94 7.26
N PHE A 203 4.26 0.86 6.54
CA PHE A 203 4.36 0.78 5.09
C PHE A 203 4.48 2.23 4.61
N CYS A 204 5.50 2.55 3.82
CA CYS A 204 5.43 3.69 2.93
C CYS A 204 4.32 3.36 1.93
N ILE A 205 3.10 3.71 2.29
CA ILE A 205 1.98 3.77 1.37
C ILE A 205 2.05 5.11 0.65
#